data_AF-A0A3D2RGD4-F1
#
_entry.id   AF-A0A3D2RGD4-F1
#
_cell.length_a   1.000
_cell.length_b   1.000
_cell.length_c   1.000
_cell.angle_alpha   90.00
_cell.angle_beta   90.00
_cell.angle_gamma   90.00
#
_symmetry.space_group_name_H-M   'P 1'
#
loop_
_entity.id
_entity.type
_entity.pdbx_description
1 polymer ?
#
loop_
_entity_poly.entity_id
_entity_poly.type
_entity_poly.pdbx_seq_one_letter_code
_entity_poly.pdbx_strand_id
1 'polypeptide(L)' 'ADEINRTPPKTQAALLQAMQEHEVTAGGETLKLSEPFFVLATQN' A
#
# COMPACT_ATOMS: atom_id res chain seq x y z
N ALA A 1 -8.76 1.08 1.78
CA ALA A 1 -8.69 2.04 0.67
C ALA A 1 -10.04 2.02 -0.03
N ASP A 2 -10.78 3.12 -0.01
CA ASP A 2 -12.01 3.19 -0.80
C ASP A 2 -11.64 3.46 -2.26
N GLU A 3 -12.13 2.64 -3.18
CA GLU A 3 -11.93 2.73 -4.63
C GLU A 3 -10.46 2.84 -5.08
N ILE A 4 -9.70 1.74 -4.97
CA ILE A 4 -8.28 1.69 -5.40
C ILE A 4 -8.08 2.18 -6.85
N ASN A 5 -9.08 1.95 -7.71
CA ASN A 5 -9.11 2.35 -9.11
C ASN A 5 -9.11 3.87 -9.34
N ARG A 6 -9.40 4.69 -8.31
CA ARG A 6 -9.38 6.17 -8.38
C ARG A 6 -8.04 6.79 -7.99
N THR A 7 -7.12 6.00 -7.46
CA THR A 7 -5.78 6.49 -7.14
C THR A 7 -4.87 6.41 -8.37
N PRO A 8 -3.88 7.32 -8.53
CA PRO A 8 -2.94 7.23 -9.64
C PRO A 8 -2.22 5.88 -9.70
N PRO A 9 -1.83 5.36 -10.89
CA PRO A 9 -1.17 4.05 -11.01
C PRO A 9 0.07 3.90 -10.13
N LYS A 10 0.82 4.98 -9.90
CA LYS A 10 1.98 5.01 -9.01
C LYS A 10 1.60 4.72 -7.54
N THR A 11 0.45 5.23 -7.09
CA THR A 11 -0.07 5.00 -5.74
C THR A 11 -0.54 3.56 -5.57
N GLN A 12 -1.20 3.00 -6.60
CA GLN A 12 -1.61 1.60 -6.60
C GLN A 12 -0.40 0.67 -6.56
N ALA A 13 0.64 0.94 -7.38
CA ALA A 13 1.87 0.16 -7.38
C ALA A 13 2.60 0.22 -6.03
N ALA A 14 2.67 1.40 -5.41
CA ALA A 14 3.26 1.56 -4.08
C ALA A 14 2.51 0.77 -3.00
N LEU A 15 1.17 0.73 -3.06
CA LEU A 15 0.36 -0.08 -2.16
C LEU A 15 0.66 -1.58 -2.33
N LEU A 16 0.71 -2.08 -3.57
CA LEU A 16 1.00 -3.48 -3.86
C LEU A 16 2.42 -3.87 -3.41
N GLN A 17 3.40 -3.00 -3.65
CA GLN A 17 4.76 -3.21 -3.18
C GLN A 17 4.82 -3.29 -1.65
N ALA A 18 4.13 -2.39 -0.95
CA ALA A 18 4.10 -2.41 0.52
C ALA A 18 3.42 -3.68 1.07
N MET A 19 2.40 -4.19 0.38
CA MET A 19 1.76 -5.45 0.74
C MET A 19 2.66 -6.66 0.50
N GLN A 20 3.45 -6.66 -0.59
CA GLN A 20 4.36 -7.78 -0.91
C GLN A 20 5.55 -7.83 0.06
N GLU A 21 6.18 -6.68 0.29
CA GLU A 21 7.42 -6.57 1.07
C GLU A 21 7.18 -6.37 2.59
N HIS A 22 5.92 -6.16 2.99
CA HIS A 22 5.52 -5.83 4.36
C HIS A 22 6.28 -4.62 4.94
N GLU A 23 6.64 -3.67 4.09
CA GLU A 23 7.37 -2.46 4.45
C GLU A 23 7.04 -1.29 3.53
N VAL A 24 7.26 -0.07 4.01
CA VAL A 24 7.07 1.14 3.24
C VAL A 24 8.28 2.06 3.40
N THR A 25 8.72 2.69 2.31
CA THR A 25 9.76 3.72 2.37
C THR A 25 9.12 5.10 2.23
N ALA A 26 9.35 5.97 3.21
CA ALA A 26 8.89 7.36 3.20
C ALA A 26 10.03 8.29 3.64
N GLY A 27 10.30 9.34 2.87
CA GLY A 27 11.36 10.31 3.22
C GLY A 27 12.77 9.72 3.29
N GLY A 28 13.02 8.55 2.69
CA GLY A 28 14.30 7.84 2.75
C GLY A 28 14.42 6.85 3.91
N GLU A 29 13.42 6.75 4.78
CA GLU A 29 13.36 5.76 5.86
C GLU A 29 12.42 4.62 5.49
N THR A 30 12.85 3.38 5.72
CA THR A 30 12.03 2.18 5.54
C THR A 30 11.43 1.74 6.86
N LEU A 31 10.11 1.61 6.88
CA LEU A 31 9.29 1.25 8.05
C LEU A 31 8.63 -0.09 7.79
N LYS A 32 8.77 -1.03 8.74
CA LYS A 32 8.06 -2.32 8.69
C LYS A 32 6.58 -2.14 9.02
N LEU A 33 5.71 -2.83 8.29
CA LEU A 33 4.28 -2.88 8.60
C LEU A 33 4.08 -3.82 9.80
N SER A 34 3.32 -3.37 10.79
CA SER A 34 3.02 -4.14 11.98
C SER A 34 2.03 -5.27 11.68
N GLU A 35 2.34 -6.49 12.13
CA GLU A 35 1.48 -7.65 11.93
C GLU A 35 0.44 -7.83 13.05
N PRO A 36 -0.81 -8.20 12.71
CA PRO A 36 -1.28 -8.48 11.36
C PRO A 36 -1.63 -7.19 10.59
N PHE A 37 -1.29 -7.17 9.29
CA PHE A 37 -1.63 -6.08 8.38
C PHE A 37 -2.58 -6.56 7.30
N PHE A 38 -3.74 -5.92 7.17
CA PHE A 38 -4.73 -6.25 6.15
C PHE A 38 -5.15 -5.00 5.39
N VAL A 39 -5.27 -5.14 4.06
CA VAL A 39 -5.81 -4.11 3.18
C VAL A 39 -7.22 -4.52 2.77
N LEU A 40 -8.20 -3.69 3.12
CA LEU A 40 -9.55 -3.76 2.56
C LEU A 40 -9.66 -2.73 1.44
N ALA A 41 -9.81 -3.19 0.21
CA ALA A 41 -9.96 -2.33 -0.97
C ALA A 41 -11.23 -2.68 -1.74
N THR A 42 -11.99 -1.66 -2.13
CA THR A 42 -13.16 -1.76 -3.01
C THR A 42 -12.77 -1.39 -4.44
N GLN A 43 -13.40 -2.01 -5.43
CA GLN A 43 -13.37 -1.62 -6.84
C GLN A 43 -14.80 -1.42 -7.34
N ASN A 44 -14.99 -0.44 -8.22
CA ASN A 44 -16.21 -0.18 -8.98
C ASN A 44 -15.96 -0.52 -10.45
#